data_AF-A0A3D4VWA9-F1
#
_entry.id   AF-A0A3D4VWA9-F1
#
_cell.length_a   1.000
_cell.length_b   1.000
_cell.length_c   1.000
_cell.angle_alpha   90.00
_cell.angle_beta   90.00
_cell.angle_gamma   90.00
#
_symmetry.space_group_name_H-M   'P 1'
#
loop_
_entity.id
_entity.type
_entity.pdbx_description
1 polymer ?
#
loop_
_entity_poly.entity_id
_entity_poly.type
_entity_poly.pdbx_seq_one_letter_code
_entity_poly.pdbx_strand_id
1 'polypeptide(L)' 'MRLNEKEIRKYMNIMSGLTNYKEIIFIIKAEKDKNEVKEDMEWLIAEGYIVRKDMKSETGIESILWITEKGKKASGFPY' A
#
# COMPACT_ATOMS: atom_id res chain seq x y z
N MET A 1 1.13 -8.66 -16.88
CA MET A 1 2.31 -7.80 -16.62
C MET A 1 2.19 -7.30 -15.18
N ARG A 2 2.94 -7.85 -14.22
CA ARG A 2 2.82 -7.53 -12.78
C ARG A 2 3.18 -6.07 -12.48
N LEU A 3 2.55 -5.45 -11.48
CA LEU A 3 3.00 -4.15 -10.95
C LEU A 3 4.34 -4.34 -10.25
N ASN A 4 5.29 -3.46 -10.56
CA ASN A 4 6.60 -3.44 -9.91
C ASN A 4 6.59 -2.49 -8.71
N GLU A 5 7.47 -2.72 -7.72
CA GLU A 5 7.66 -1.86 -6.53
C GLU A 5 7.73 -0.37 -6.89
N LYS A 6 8.46 -0.02 -7.96
CA LYS A 6 8.63 1.36 -8.42
C LYS A 6 7.31 2.04 -8.79
N GLU A 7 6.37 1.31 -9.38
CA GLU A 7 5.08 1.88 -9.79
C GLU A 7 4.20 2.15 -8.56
N ILE A 8 4.05 1.16 -7.69
CA ILE A 8 3.25 1.30 -6.45
C ILE A 8 3.84 2.38 -5.55
N ARG A 9 5.17 2.45 -5.44
CA ARG A 9 5.86 3.53 -4.72
C ARG A 9 5.55 4.91 -5.29
N LYS A 10 5.40 5.04 -6.61
CA LYS A 10 5.01 6.31 -7.25
C LYS A 10 3.60 6.73 -6.84
N TYR A 11 2.62 5.82 -6.91
CA TYR A 11 1.24 6.10 -6.47
C TYR A 11 1.18 6.47 -4.99
N MET A 12 1.87 5.72 -4.13
CA MET A 12 1.90 6.01 -2.70
C MET A 12 2.61 7.32 -2.38
N ASN A 13 3.70 7.67 -3.09
CA ASN A 13 4.37 8.97 -2.93
C ASN A 13 3.47 10.15 -3.33
N ILE A 14 2.63 9.99 -4.36
CA ILE A 14 1.62 11.00 -4.73
C ILE A 14 0.64 11.22 -3.57
N MET A 15 0.30 10.14 -2.85
CA MET A 15 -0.57 10.18 -1.67
C MET A 15 0.20 10.47 -0.36
N SER A 16 1.34 11.17 -0.45
CA SER A 16 2.17 11.55 0.72
C SER A 16 2.72 10.38 1.55
N GLY A 17 2.75 9.17 0.97
CA GLY A 17 3.32 7.99 1.61
C GLY A 17 2.42 7.29 2.62
N LEU A 18 1.26 7.85 2.98
CA LEU A 18 0.29 7.27 3.92
C LEU A 18 -1.11 7.29 3.28
N THR A 19 -1.71 6.12 3.06
CA THR A 19 -2.98 5.99 2.33
C THR A 19 -3.80 4.79 2.80
N ASN A 20 -5.10 4.76 2.52
CA ASN A 20 -5.92 3.59 2.80
C ASN A 20 -5.75 2.51 1.72
N TYR A 21 -5.69 1.24 2.13
CA TYR A 21 -5.57 0.10 1.23
C TYR A 21 -6.68 0.06 0.16
N LYS A 22 -7.90 0.44 0.54
CA LYS A 22 -9.03 0.46 -0.40
C LYS A 22 -8.87 1.56 -1.45
N GLU A 23 -8.42 2.74 -1.05
CA GLU A 23 -8.25 3.90 -1.94
C GLU A 23 -7.15 3.64 -2.98
N ILE A 24 -5.99 3.14 -2.56
CA ILE A 24 -4.91 2.88 -3.51
C ILE A 24 -5.28 1.79 -4.52
N ILE A 25 -5.96 0.74 -4.08
CA ILE A 25 -6.44 -0.30 -4.99
C ILE A 25 -7.44 0.28 -5.98
N PHE A 26 -8.35 1.14 -5.52
CA PHE A 26 -9.31 1.79 -6.38
C PHE A 26 -8.64 2.66 -7.45
N ILE A 27 -7.66 3.48 -7.07
CA ILE A 27 -6.91 4.35 -8.00
C ILE A 27 -6.15 3.51 -9.04
N ILE A 28 -5.38 2.51 -8.60
CA ILE A 28 -4.58 1.69 -9.52
C ILE A 28 -5.49 0.87 -10.44
N LYS A 29 -6.61 0.35 -9.93
CA LYS A 29 -7.60 -0.35 -10.75
C LYS A 29 -8.22 0.57 -11.80
N ALA A 30 -8.57 1.80 -11.43
CA ALA A 30 -9.13 2.77 -12.35
C ALA A 30 -8.14 3.16 -13.46
N GLU A 31 -6.84 3.26 -13.13
CA GLU A 31 -5.83 3.65 -14.12
C GLU A 31 -5.35 2.49 -14.99
N LYS A 32 -5.30 1.27 -14.47
CA LYS A 32 -4.67 0.12 -15.15
C LYS A 32 -5.62 -1.03 -15.53
N ASP A 33 -6.90 -0.98 -15.14
CA ASP A 33 -7.88 -2.07 -15.31
C ASP A 33 -7.34 -3.44 -14.87
N LYS A 34 -6.57 -3.45 -13.77
CA LYS A 34 -5.84 -4.64 -13.30
C LYS A 34 -6.61 -5.36 -12.21
N ASN A 35 -7.00 -6.61 -12.48
CA ASN A 35 -7.55 -7.49 -11.45
C ASN A 35 -6.48 -7.96 -10.44
N GLU A 36 -5.20 -7.97 -10.84
CA GLU A 36 -4.07 -8.49 -10.05
C GLU A 36 -3.45 -7.48 -9.05
N VAL A 37 -3.95 -6.24 -8.98
CA VAL A 37 -3.40 -5.19 -8.08
C VAL A 37 -3.34 -5.66 -6.63
N LYS A 38 -4.33 -6.46 -6.22
CA LYS A 38 -4.40 -6.96 -4.85
C LYS A 38 -3.24 -7.91 -4.55
N GLU A 39 -2.93 -8.84 -5.45
CA GLU A 39 -1.81 -9.77 -5.28
C GLU A 39 -0.46 -9.06 -5.30
N ASP A 40 -0.28 -8.09 -6.20
CA ASP A 40 0.94 -7.30 -6.27
C ASP A 40 1.15 -6.47 -4.98
N MET A 41 0.08 -5.90 -4.40
CA MET A 41 0.13 -5.17 -3.14
C MET A 41 0.46 -6.09 -1.95
N GLU A 42 -0.19 -7.25 -1.85
CA GLU A 42 0.08 -8.22 -0.78
C GLU A 42 1.52 -8.74 -0.86
N TRP A 43 2.06 -8.93 -2.08
CA TRP A 43 3.45 -9.29 -2.28
C TRP A 43 4.41 -8.21 -1.77
N LEU A 44 4.17 -6.93 -2.09
CA LEU A 44 4.98 -5.83 -1.58
C LEU A 44 4.90 -5.65 -0.06
N ILE A 45 3.76 -5.97 0.54
CA ILE A 45 3.60 -6.00 2.00
C ILE A 45 4.43 -7.14 2.59
N ALA A 46 4.35 -8.35 2.00
CA ALA A 46 5.09 -9.52 2.45
C ALA A 46 6.61 -9.33 2.35
N GLU A 47 7.10 -8.69 1.29
CA GLU A 47 8.50 -8.32 1.10
C GLU A 47 8.94 -7.16 2.04
N GLY A 48 8.01 -6.51 2.72
CA GLY A 48 8.28 -5.44 3.68
C GLY A 48 8.54 -4.06 3.03
N TYR A 49 8.20 -3.87 1.76
CA TYR A 49 8.24 -2.56 1.09
C TYR A 49 7.10 -1.64 1.54
N ILE A 50 5.98 -2.25 1.93
CA ILE A 50 4.78 -1.55 2.39
C ILE A 50 4.43 -2.10 3.76
N VAL A 51 4.13 -1.21 4.70
CA VAL A 51 3.55 -1.61 5.97
C VAL A 51 2.06 -1.45 5.88
N ARG A 52 1.34 -2.46 6.36
CA ARG A 52 -0.10 -2.42 6.56
C ARG A 52 -0.40 -2.44 8.05
N LYS A 53 -1.25 -1.52 8.50
CA LYS A 53 -1.86 -1.58 9.82
C LYS A 53 -3.36 -1.57 9.68
N ASP A 54 -3.95 -2.64 10.18
CA ASP A 54 -5.39 -2.73 10.34
C ASP A 54 -5.78 -2.04 11.65
N MET A 55 -6.72 -1.11 11.56
CA MET A 55 -7.29 -0.36 12.67
C MET A 55 -8.80 -0.63 12.67
N LYS A 56 -9.35 -0.88 13.86
CA LYS A 56 -10.78 -1.06 14.03
C LYS A 56 -11.43 0.30 14.18
N SER A 57 -12.25 0.67 13.21
CA SER A 57 -13.07 1.88 13.16
C SER A 57 -14.51 1.53 13.57
N GLU A 58 -15.35 2.52 13.86
CA GLU A 58 -16.77 2.30 14.17
C GLU A 58 -17.53 1.63 13.01
N THR A 59 -17.04 1.83 11.78
CA THR A 59 -17.66 1.31 10.55
C THR A 59 -17.08 -0.02 10.07
N GLY A 60 -16.03 -0.55 10.72
CA GLY A 60 -15.39 -1.80 10.34
C GLY A 60 -13.86 -1.77 10.49
N ILE A 61 -13.16 -2.60 9.71
CA ILE A 61 -11.69 -2.62 9.69
C ILE A 61 -11.21 -1.67 8.58
N GLU A 62 -10.41 -0.69 8.96
CA GLU A 62 -9.69 0.20 8.06
C GLU A 62 -8.22 -0.19 8.01
N SER A 63 -7.66 -0.28 6.82
CA SER A 63 -6.26 -0.69 6.63
C SER A 63 -5.47 0.50 6.11
N ILE A 64 -4.61 1.06 6.96
CA ILE A 64 -3.70 2.13 6.57
C ILE A 64 -2.41 1.49 6.06
N LEU A 65 -1.94 2.00 4.93
CA LEU A 65 -0.70 1.61 4.29
C LEU A 65 0.29 2.76 4.27
N TRP A 66 1.56 2.44 4.46
CA TRP A 66 2.64 3.37 4.18
C TRP A 66 3.88 2.69 3.64
N ILE A 67 4.66 3.44 2.86
CA ILE A 67 5.90 2.92 2.28
C ILE A 67 7.00 2.87 3.35
N THR A 68 7.76 1.77 3.39
CA THR A 68 8.97 1.72 4.23
C THR A 68 10.12 2.47 3.58
N GLU A 69 10.94 3.13 4.41
CA GLU A 69 12.24 3.61 3.96
C GLU A 69 13.11 2.42 3.54
N LYS A 70 13.79 2.54 2.40
CA LYS A 70 14.69 1.50 1.87
C LYS A 70 15.68 1.07 2.96
N GLY A 71 15.61 -0.20 3.37
CA GLY A 71 16.55 -0.79 4.32
C GLY A 71 16.19 -0.65 5.81
N LYS A 72 15.04 -0.08 6.17
CA LYS A 72 14.52 -0.14 7.55
C LYS A 72 13.39 -1.16 7.63
N LYS A 73 13.59 -2.22 8.43
CA LYS A 73 12.46 -3.01 8.96
C LYS A 73 11.51 -2.02 9.62
N ALA A 74 10.22 -2.12 9.32
CA ALA A 74 9.17 -1.29 9.92
C ALA A 74 9.17 -1.46 11.44
N SER A 75 9.97 -0.66 12.14
CA SER A 75 10.13 -0.70 13.60
C SER A 75 9.30 0.36 14.31
N GLY A 76 8.53 1.15 13.59
CA GLY A 76 7.66 2.15 14.17
C GLY A 76 6.69 2.69 13.15
N PHE A 77 5.45 2.89 13.58
CA PHE A 77 4.50 3.75 12.90
C PHE A 77 5.18 5.12 12.71
N PRO A 78 5.17 5.74 11.51
CA PRO A 78 5.73 7.06 11.34
C PRO A 78 4.92 8.05 12.19
N TYR A 79 5.55 8.61 13.22
CA TYR A 79 5.09 9.78 13.98
C TYR A 79 5.79 11.01 13.44
#